data_AF-A0A3M0JN64-F1
#
_entry.id   AF-A0A3M0JN64-F1
#
_cell.length_a   1.000
_cell.length_b   1.000
_cell.length_c   1.000
_cell.angle_alpha   90.00
_cell.angle_beta   90.00
_cell.angle_gamma   90.00
#
_symmetry.space_group_name_H-M   'P 1'
#
loop_
_entity.id
_entity.type
_entity.pdbx_description
1 polymer ?
#
loop_
_entity_poly.entity_id
_entity_poly.type
_entity_poly.pdbx_seq_one_letter_code
_entity_poly.pdbx_strand_id
1 'polypeptide(L)'
;MNSLAKGHIVETMSPWNSPVFVIKKANKGKWWLLHDLCQINNVIEDMGSLQPGMPSPAMLPQNWNLAIIDIKDCFFQIPLHPDNAPRFTFSVPTLNQEALRKRYHWKFLPQGMKNSPSICQWYLSSLVSPVCAAVGEAIILHDMDDVLVCAPNDDLPSHVLDLALSGTGVHRERTPE
;
A
#
# COMPACT_ATOMS: atom_id res chain seq x y z
N MET A 1 -8.65 -8.18 -14.27
CA MET A 1 -7.76 -8.77 -15.31
C MET A 1 -6.34 -8.21 -15.28
N ASN A 2 -6.11 -6.91 -15.04
CA ASN A 2 -4.75 -6.36 -14.93
C ASN A 2 -3.92 -6.99 -13.79
N SER A 3 -4.53 -7.29 -12.63
CA SER A 3 -3.81 -7.88 -11.48
C SER A 3 -3.30 -9.32 -11.70
N LEU A 4 -3.96 -10.12 -12.55
CA LEU A 4 -3.47 -11.47 -12.91
C LEU A 4 -2.26 -11.36 -13.84
N ALA A 5 -2.33 -10.46 -14.84
CA ALA A 5 -1.21 -10.19 -15.74
C ALA A 5 0.00 -9.62 -15.00
N LYS A 6 -0.22 -8.84 -13.93
CA LYS A 6 0.82 -8.35 -13.03
C LYS A 6 1.31 -9.38 -12.00
N GLY A 7 0.70 -10.56 -11.94
CA GLY A 7 1.09 -11.62 -10.99
C GLY A 7 0.78 -11.33 -9.52
N HIS A 8 -0.18 -10.43 -9.23
CA HIS A 8 -0.56 -10.08 -7.85
C HIS A 8 -1.53 -11.09 -7.22
N ILE A 9 -2.21 -11.88 -8.05
CA ILE A 9 -3.17 -12.92 -7.64
C ILE A 9 -2.79 -14.24 -8.30
N VAL A 10 -3.15 -15.34 -7.67
CA VAL A 10 -2.95 -16.70 -8.19
C VAL A 10 -4.21 -17.54 -8.00
N GLU A 11 -4.44 -18.47 -8.91
CA GLU A 11 -5.58 -19.39 -8.86
C GLU A 11 -5.46 -20.33 -7.65
N THR A 12 -6.59 -20.63 -7.00
CA THR A 12 -6.61 -21.42 -5.77
C THR A 12 -7.84 -22.32 -5.71
N MET A 13 -7.71 -23.44 -4.99
CA MET A 13 -8.82 -24.33 -4.64
C MET A 13 -9.32 -24.12 -3.20
N SER A 14 -8.89 -23.02 -2.56
CA SER A 14 -9.30 -22.65 -1.21
C SER A 14 -10.83 -22.65 -1.06
N PRO A 15 -11.36 -23.19 0.06
CA PRO A 15 -12.79 -23.21 0.33
C PRO A 15 -13.35 -21.82 0.72
N TRP A 16 -12.48 -20.91 1.15
CA TRP A 16 -12.82 -19.54 1.52
C TRP A 16 -13.34 -18.74 0.32
N ASN A 17 -14.20 -17.76 0.57
CA ASN A 17 -14.66 -16.86 -0.48
C ASN A 17 -15.24 -15.56 0.10
N SER A 18 -14.69 -14.43 -0.35
CA SER A 18 -15.22 -13.09 -0.12
C SER A 18 -15.72 -12.46 -1.42
N PRO A 19 -16.77 -11.61 -1.38
CA PRO A 19 -17.27 -10.92 -2.56
C PRO A 19 -16.26 -9.94 -3.17
N VAL A 20 -16.28 -9.79 -4.50
CA VAL A 20 -15.58 -8.71 -5.22
C VAL A 20 -16.54 -7.97 -6.13
N PHE A 21 -16.28 -6.69 -6.35
CA PHE A 21 -17.09 -5.82 -7.19
C PHE A 21 -16.20 -4.86 -7.98
N VAL A 22 -16.76 -4.27 -9.04
CA VAL A 22 -16.04 -3.33 -9.90
C VAL A 22 -16.65 -1.94 -9.83
N ILE A 23 -15.81 -0.93 -9.61
CA ILE A 23 -16.23 0.47 -9.53
C ILE A 23 -15.52 1.26 -10.64
N LYS A 24 -16.29 2.11 -11.35
CA LYS A 24 -15.74 3.00 -12.38
C LYS A 24 -15.16 4.26 -11.72
N LYS A 25 -13.90 4.60 -12.02
CA LYS A 25 -13.28 5.85 -11.54
C LYS A 25 -13.89 7.04 -12.28
N ALA A 26 -14.32 8.06 -11.53
CA ALA A 26 -15.04 9.22 -12.05
C ALA A 26 -14.36 9.89 -13.25
N ASN A 27 -13.04 10.07 -13.22
CA ASN A 27 -12.36 10.98 -14.16
C ASN A 27 -11.42 10.29 -15.16
N LYS A 28 -11.33 8.95 -15.21
CA LYS A 28 -10.28 8.26 -16.01
C LYS A 28 -10.74 7.07 -16.84
N GLY A 29 -12.03 6.74 -16.89
CA GLY A 29 -12.54 5.56 -17.62
C GLY A 29 -11.98 4.21 -17.14
N LYS A 30 -11.19 4.20 -16.06
CA LYS A 30 -10.56 3.01 -15.46
C LYS A 30 -11.51 2.37 -14.44
N TRP A 31 -11.45 1.05 -14.33
CA TRP A 31 -12.21 0.26 -13.37
C TRP A 31 -11.33 -0.23 -12.23
N TRP A 32 -11.86 -0.22 -11.01
CA TRP A 32 -11.23 -0.73 -9.80
C TRP A 32 -11.93 -2.00 -9.38
N LEU A 33 -11.15 -3.04 -9.08
CA LEU A 33 -11.66 -4.20 -8.37
C LEU A 33 -11.63 -3.87 -6.87
N LEU A 34 -12.78 -3.89 -6.20
CA LEU A 34 -12.88 -3.77 -4.76
C LEU A 34 -13.22 -5.14 -4.17
N HIS A 35 -12.44 -5.55 -3.18
CA HIS A 35 -12.62 -6.80 -2.44
C HIS A 35 -13.31 -6.48 -1.13
N ASP A 36 -14.47 -7.10 -0.89
CA ASP A 36 -15.15 -6.96 0.40
C ASP A 36 -14.42 -7.76 1.46
N LEU A 37 -13.70 -7.03 2.32
CA LEU A 37 -12.90 -7.60 3.41
C LEU A 37 -13.55 -7.37 4.78
N CYS A 38 -14.80 -6.91 4.87
CA CYS A 38 -15.40 -6.53 6.14
C CYS A 38 -15.40 -7.66 7.17
N GLN A 39 -15.83 -8.87 6.78
CA GLN A 39 -15.84 -10.03 7.68
C GLN A 39 -14.43 -10.46 8.11
N ILE A 40 -13.46 -10.40 7.19
CA ILE A 40 -12.06 -10.73 7.47
C ILE A 40 -11.46 -9.70 8.44
N ASN A 41 -11.69 -8.41 8.19
CA ASN A 41 -11.20 -7.31 9.02
C ASN A 41 -11.78 -7.34 10.43
N ASN A 42 -13.00 -7.87 10.63
CA ASN A 42 -13.62 -8.00 11.94
C ASN A 42 -12.91 -9.02 12.85
N VAL A 43 -12.26 -10.03 12.28
CA VAL A 43 -11.56 -11.08 13.04
C VAL A 43 -10.04 -10.87 13.08
N ILE A 44 -9.52 -9.91 12.32
CA ILE A 44 -8.12 -9.49 12.37
C ILE A 44 -7.92 -8.61 13.60
N GLU A 45 -6.94 -8.97 14.42
CA GLU A 45 -6.43 -8.15 15.51
C GLU A 45 -5.85 -6.85 14.97
N ASP A 46 -6.26 -5.73 15.57
CA ASP A 46 -5.83 -4.41 15.14
C ASP A 46 -4.38 -4.16 15.57
N MET A 47 -3.52 -3.81 14.61
CA MET A 47 -2.14 -3.42 14.92
C MET A 47 -2.06 -2.00 15.51
N GLY A 48 -3.14 -1.22 15.43
CA GLY A 48 -3.15 0.19 15.79
C GLY A 48 -2.45 1.06 14.74
N SER A 49 -2.55 2.38 14.94
CA SER A 49 -1.83 3.34 14.12
C SER A 49 -0.38 3.47 14.59
N LEU A 50 0.56 3.54 13.64
CA LEU A 50 1.98 3.71 13.96
C LEU A 50 2.25 5.08 14.62
N GLN A 51 1.50 6.11 14.21
CA GLN A 51 1.47 7.42 14.86
C GLN A 51 0.03 7.75 15.30
N PRO A 52 -0.17 8.26 16.53
CA PRO A 52 -1.51 8.57 17.05
C PRO A 52 -2.13 9.85 16.46
N GLY A 53 -1.42 10.58 15.60
CA GLY A 53 -1.93 11.75 14.90
C GLY A 53 -0.93 12.31 13.90
N MET A 54 -1.42 13.11 12.96
CA MET A 54 -0.59 13.77 11.96
C MET A 54 0.16 14.96 12.57
N PRO A 55 1.49 15.06 12.38
CA PRO A 55 2.22 16.27 12.69
C PRO A 55 1.71 17.40 11.80
N SER A 56 1.54 18.60 12.37
CA SER A 56 1.19 19.78 11.57
C SER A 56 2.31 20.05 10.56
N PRO A 57 2.01 20.29 9.27
CA PRO A 57 3.02 20.65 8.28
C PRO A 57 3.86 21.88 8.69
N ALA A 58 3.30 22.75 9.53
CA ALA A 58 4.01 23.90 10.10
C ALA A 58 5.18 23.53 11.04
N MET A 59 5.29 22.26 11.45
CA MET A 59 6.41 21.74 12.24
C MET A 59 7.62 21.35 11.38
N LEU A 60 7.45 21.27 10.05
CA LEU A 60 8.55 20.97 9.15
C LEU A 60 9.40 22.22 8.89
N PRO A 61 10.74 22.11 8.88
CA PRO A 61 11.60 23.23 8.52
C PRO A 61 11.32 23.71 7.09
N GLN A 62 11.11 25.01 6.92
CA GLN A 62 10.64 25.63 5.66
C GLN A 62 11.61 25.45 4.48
N ASN A 63 12.91 25.26 4.74
CA ASN A 63 13.96 25.13 3.72
C ASN A 63 14.42 23.68 3.49
N TRP A 64 13.68 22.69 3.99
CA TRP A 64 14.06 21.29 3.83
C TRP A 64 13.29 20.65 2.68
N ASN A 65 13.96 19.75 1.96
CA ASN A 65 13.33 19.05 0.86
C ASN A 65 12.39 17.97 1.37
N LEU A 66 11.26 17.80 0.68
CA LEU A 66 10.23 16.83 1.01
C LEU A 66 10.11 15.77 -0.09
N ALA A 67 10.15 14.50 0.30
CA ALA A 67 9.74 13.37 -0.52
C ALA A 67 8.45 12.78 0.04
N ILE A 68 7.46 12.53 -0.82
CA ILE A 68 6.18 11.95 -0.44
C ILE A 68 6.06 10.59 -1.11
N ILE A 69 5.97 9.52 -0.31
CA ILE A 69 5.86 8.14 -0.77
C ILE A 69 4.42 7.67 -0.55
N ASP A 70 3.68 7.39 -1.64
CA ASP A 70 2.31 6.86 -1.57
C ASP A 70 2.35 5.40 -1.07
N ILE A 71 1.63 5.15 0.04
CA ILE A 71 1.53 3.84 0.68
C ILE A 71 0.83 2.83 -0.24
N LYS A 72 -0.09 3.27 -1.11
CA LYS A 72 -0.90 2.38 -1.98
C LYS A 72 -0.04 1.60 -2.96
N ASP A 73 1.10 2.16 -3.35
CA ASP A 73 2.03 1.47 -4.24
C ASP A 73 2.85 0.40 -3.51
N CYS A 74 2.90 0.44 -2.18
CA CYS A 74 3.60 -0.54 -1.34
C CYS A 74 2.79 -1.85 -1.15
N PHE A 75 1.46 -1.81 -1.24
CA PHE A 75 0.61 -3.00 -0.98
C PHE A 75 1.00 -4.21 -1.83
N PHE A 76 1.36 -3.99 -3.10
CA PHE A 76 1.72 -5.07 -4.03
C PHE A 76 3.19 -5.46 -4.00
N GLN A 77 3.99 -4.89 -3.10
CA GLN A 77 5.39 -5.26 -2.90
C GLN A 77 5.59 -6.18 -1.70
N ILE A 78 4.73 -6.04 -0.69
CA ILE A 78 4.84 -6.83 0.53
C ILE A 78 4.09 -8.15 0.35
N PRO A 79 4.79 -9.31 0.39
CA PRO A 79 4.15 -10.60 0.23
C PRO A 79 3.21 -10.89 1.39
N LEU A 80 2.04 -11.44 1.07
CA LEU A 80 1.11 -11.93 2.07
C LEU A 80 1.60 -13.28 2.59
N HIS A 81 1.51 -13.50 3.91
CA HIS A 81 1.94 -14.76 4.50
C HIS A 81 1.16 -15.95 3.88
N PRO A 82 1.84 -17.04 3.46
CA PRO A 82 1.20 -18.16 2.76
C PRO A 82 0.01 -18.76 3.51
N ASP A 83 0.10 -18.90 4.84
CA ASP A 83 -0.98 -19.45 5.67
C ASP A 83 -2.21 -18.54 5.76
N ASN A 84 -2.03 -17.23 5.51
CA ASN A 84 -3.10 -16.25 5.53
C ASN A 84 -3.72 -16.06 4.16
N ALA A 85 -2.96 -16.26 3.07
CA ALA A 85 -3.40 -16.03 1.70
C ALA A 85 -4.73 -16.72 1.35
N PRO A 86 -4.99 -18.00 1.73
CA PRO A 86 -6.27 -18.66 1.47
C PRO A 86 -7.49 -17.91 2.03
N ARG A 87 -7.35 -17.15 3.13
CA ARG A 87 -8.47 -16.40 3.73
C ARG A 87 -8.92 -15.22 2.87
N PHE A 88 -8.05 -14.71 2.00
CA PHE A 88 -8.34 -13.61 1.08
C PHE A 88 -8.73 -14.12 -0.31
N THR A 89 -9.35 -15.29 -0.38
CA THR A 89 -9.84 -15.86 -1.63
C THR A 89 -11.12 -15.18 -2.09
N PHE A 90 -11.25 -14.93 -3.40
CA PHE A 90 -12.47 -14.47 -4.04
C PHE A 90 -12.75 -15.24 -5.34
N SER A 91 -14.02 -15.33 -5.70
CA SER A 91 -14.47 -15.93 -6.96
C SER A 91 -14.75 -14.88 -8.01
N VAL A 92 -14.36 -15.15 -9.26
CA VAL A 92 -14.77 -14.33 -10.41
C VAL A 92 -16.02 -14.97 -11.03
N PRO A 93 -17.15 -14.23 -11.13
CA PRO A 93 -18.36 -14.76 -11.76
C PRO A 93 -18.16 -14.93 -13.27
N THR A 94 -18.86 -15.91 -13.83
CA THR A 94 -18.95 -16.16 -15.28
C THR A 94 -20.29 -15.62 -15.80
N LEU A 95 -20.31 -15.19 -17.06
CA LEU A 95 -21.55 -14.73 -17.70
C LEU A 95 -22.56 -15.89 -17.67
N ASN A 96 -23.77 -15.62 -17.14
CA ASN A 96 -24.86 -16.60 -17.03
C ASN A 96 -24.50 -17.96 -16.39
N GLN A 97 -23.43 -18.03 -15.59
CA GLN A 97 -22.91 -19.29 -15.04
C GLN A 97 -22.50 -20.34 -16.07
N GLU A 98 -22.18 -19.92 -17.31
CA GLU A 98 -21.84 -20.81 -18.43
C GLU A 98 -20.57 -21.67 -18.18
N ALA A 99 -19.71 -21.24 -17.26
CA ALA A 99 -18.53 -21.97 -16.85
C ALA A 99 -18.36 -21.96 -15.32
N LEU A 100 -17.59 -22.92 -14.81
CA LEU A 100 -17.21 -22.97 -13.41
C LEU A 100 -16.51 -21.69 -12.99
N ARG A 101 -16.87 -21.17 -11.82
CA ARG A 101 -16.26 -19.95 -11.26
C ARG A 101 -14.81 -20.26 -10.87
N LYS A 102 -13.89 -19.46 -11.39
CA LYS A 102 -12.49 -19.50 -10.97
C LYS A 102 -12.31 -18.74 -9.67
N ARG A 103 -11.44 -19.25 -8.80
CA ARG A 103 -11.10 -18.66 -7.51
C ARG A 103 -9.65 -18.19 -7.53
N TYR A 104 -9.42 -17.05 -6.90
CA TYR A 104 -8.09 -16.47 -6.78
C TYR A 104 -7.87 -15.98 -5.36
N HIS A 105 -6.62 -16.02 -4.91
CA HIS A 105 -6.20 -15.32 -3.70
C HIS A 105 -5.03 -14.39 -3.99
N TRP A 106 -4.82 -13.44 -3.09
CA TRP A 106 -3.75 -12.45 -3.21
C TRP A 106 -2.40 -13.03 -2.81
N LYS A 107 -1.35 -12.70 -3.58
CA LYS A 107 0.04 -13.01 -3.24
C LYS A 107 0.69 -11.93 -2.37
N PHE A 108 0.15 -10.72 -2.43
CA PHE A 108 0.63 -9.54 -1.72
C PHE A 108 -0.48 -8.97 -0.86
N LEU A 109 -0.19 -7.94 -0.06
CA LEU A 109 -1.20 -7.33 0.80
C LEU A 109 -2.38 -6.81 -0.04
N PRO A 110 -3.63 -7.22 0.28
CA PRO A 110 -4.78 -6.73 -0.44
C PRO A 110 -5.14 -5.31 0.02
N GLN A 111 -5.55 -4.48 -0.93
CA GLN A 111 -6.15 -3.19 -0.62
C GLN A 111 -7.45 -3.40 0.17
N GLY A 112 -7.61 -2.66 1.26
CA GLY A 112 -8.79 -2.74 2.14
C GLY A 112 -8.65 -3.73 3.31
N MET A 113 -7.55 -4.46 3.44
CA MET A 113 -7.26 -5.20 4.68
C MET A 113 -6.88 -4.23 5.79
N LYS A 114 -7.46 -4.43 6.98
CA LYS A 114 -7.33 -3.56 8.16
C LYS A 114 -5.88 -3.13 8.43
N ASN A 115 -4.97 -4.10 8.44
CA ASN A 115 -3.57 -3.86 8.82
C ASN A 115 -2.66 -3.54 7.64
N SER A 116 -3.15 -3.53 6.38
CA SER A 116 -2.30 -3.20 5.22
C SER A 116 -1.59 -1.85 5.36
N PRO A 117 -2.28 -0.75 5.77
CA PRO A 117 -1.61 0.54 5.94
C PRO A 117 -0.50 0.49 6.99
N SER A 118 -0.76 -0.05 8.18
CA SER A 118 0.23 -0.14 9.26
C SER A 118 1.45 -0.99 8.84
N ILE A 119 1.24 -2.12 8.15
CA ILE A 119 2.34 -2.96 7.66
C ILE A 119 3.19 -2.20 6.63
N CYS A 120 2.57 -1.49 5.70
CA CYS A 120 3.30 -0.68 4.72
C CYS A 120 4.04 0.49 5.35
N GLN A 121 3.45 1.16 6.34
CA GLN A 121 4.13 2.21 7.09
C GLN A 121 5.40 1.66 7.74
N TRP A 122 5.30 0.55 8.50
CA TRP A 122 6.45 -0.12 9.11
C TRP A 122 7.52 -0.50 8.09
N TYR A 123 7.11 -1.11 6.97
CA TYR A 123 8.02 -1.48 5.89
C TYR A 123 8.76 -0.26 5.34
N LEU A 124 8.05 0.80 4.97
CA LEU A 124 8.63 2.04 4.47
C LEU A 124 9.53 2.72 5.52
N SER A 125 9.13 2.77 6.80
CA SER A 125 9.99 3.28 7.88
C SER A 125 11.30 2.49 7.94
N SER A 126 11.22 1.16 7.91
CA SER A 126 12.40 0.30 7.99
C SER A 126 13.32 0.45 6.78
N LEU A 127 12.76 0.69 5.60
CA LEU A 127 13.50 0.90 4.36
C LEU A 127 14.24 2.25 4.36
N VAL A 128 13.60 3.29 4.88
CA VAL A 128 14.11 4.67 4.89
C VAL A 128 15.01 4.96 6.09
N SER A 129 14.82 4.27 7.21
CA SER A 129 15.55 4.50 8.47
C SER A 129 17.08 4.51 8.32
N PRO A 130 17.74 3.57 7.60
CA PRO A 130 19.19 3.60 7.40
C PRO A 130 19.67 4.84 6.65
N VAL A 131 18.88 5.32 5.68
CA VAL A 131 19.20 6.50 4.88
C VAL A 131 19.11 7.76 5.73
N CYS A 132 18.06 7.87 6.55
CA CYS A 132 17.90 8.97 7.50
C CYS A 132 19.01 8.99 8.55
N ALA A 133 19.41 7.82 9.06
CA ALA A 133 20.51 7.72 10.02
C ALA A 133 21.85 8.20 9.42
N ALA A 134 22.09 7.97 8.13
CA ALA A 134 23.29 8.45 7.45
C ALA A 134 23.32 9.97 7.25
N VAL A 135 22.16 10.62 7.13
CA VAL A 135 22.05 12.07 6.94
C VAL A 135 22.06 12.86 8.26
N GLY A 136 21.73 12.21 9.38
CA GLY A 136 21.82 12.78 10.73
C GLY A 136 20.68 13.72 11.11
N GLU A 137 20.20 14.55 10.17
CA GLU A 137 19.09 15.49 10.36
C GLU A 137 17.96 15.20 9.36
N ALA A 138 17.21 14.12 9.55
CA ALA A 138 16.05 13.81 8.71
C ALA A 138 14.81 13.51 9.57
N ILE A 139 13.65 13.96 9.11
CA ILE A 139 12.35 13.79 9.76
C ILE A 139 11.52 12.85 8.89
N ILE A 140 11.03 11.75 9.48
CA ILE A 140 10.08 10.83 8.85
C ILE A 140 8.72 11.02 9.52
N LEU A 141 7.71 11.32 8.72
CA LEU A 141 6.32 11.47 9.19
C LEU A 141 5.44 10.43 8.50
N HIS A 142 4.50 9.89 9.26
CA HIS A 142 3.54 8.90 8.77
C HIS A 142 2.15 9.50 8.73
N ASP A 143 1.60 9.63 7.53
CA ASP A 143 0.16 9.88 7.32
C ASP A 143 -0.55 8.57 6.99
N MET A 144 -1.88 8.64 7.00
CA MET A 144 -2.79 7.56 6.68
C MET A 144 -2.49 6.91 5.33
N ASP A 145 -2.17 7.73 4.32
CA ASP A 145 -1.96 7.29 2.94
C ASP A 145 -0.53 7.54 2.42
N ASP A 146 0.31 8.28 3.15
CA ASP A 146 1.64 8.71 2.67
C ASP A 146 2.72 8.58 3.76
N VAL A 147 3.96 8.33 3.33
CA VAL A 147 5.16 8.48 4.17
C VAL A 147 5.96 9.67 3.65
N LEU A 148 6.13 10.66 4.52
CA LEU A 148 6.82 11.90 4.21
C LEU A 148 8.24 11.84 4.78
N VAL A 149 9.23 12.16 3.95
CA VAL A 149 10.64 12.21 4.35
C VAL A 149 11.16 13.60 4.07
N CYS A 150 11.58 14.29 5.13
CA CYS A 150 12.04 15.68 5.09
C CYS A 150 13.50 15.77 5.53
N ALA A 151 14.34 16.45 4.76
CA ALA A 151 15.77 16.61 5.07
C ALA A 151 16.39 17.88 4.47
N PRO A 152 17.50 18.38 5.05
CA PRO A 152 18.15 19.62 4.61
C PRO A 152 18.87 19.52 3.26
N ASN A 153 19.30 18.33 2.83
CA ASN A 153 20.09 18.14 1.60
C ASN A 153 19.26 17.51 0.45
N ASP A 154 19.60 17.87 -0.79
CA ASP A 154 18.92 17.42 -2.03
C ASP A 154 19.07 15.92 -2.34
N ASP A 155 20.12 15.29 -1.83
CA ASP A 155 20.50 13.91 -2.19
C ASP A 155 19.59 12.86 -1.53
N LEU A 156 19.05 13.14 -0.33
CA LEU A 156 18.24 12.19 0.43
C LEU A 156 16.90 11.88 -0.28
N PRO A 157 16.10 12.87 -0.72
CA PRO A 157 14.91 12.59 -1.50
C PRO A 157 15.19 11.66 -2.69
N SER A 158 16.26 11.89 -3.47
CA SER A 158 16.62 11.02 -4.59
C SER A 158 16.98 9.59 -4.17
N HIS A 159 17.79 9.41 -3.12
CA HIS A 159 18.14 8.07 -2.64
C HIS A 159 16.93 7.31 -2.04
N VAL A 160 16.09 8.02 -1.29
CA VAL A 160 14.84 7.48 -0.73
C VAL A 160 13.86 7.12 -1.84
N LEU A 161 13.76 7.99 -2.84
CA LEU A 161 13.02 7.73 -4.07
C LEU A 161 13.57 6.48 -4.76
N ASP A 162 14.87 6.37 -5.01
CA ASP A 162 15.46 5.23 -5.71
C ASP A 162 15.26 3.90 -4.95
N LEU A 163 15.33 3.91 -3.63
CA LEU A 163 15.01 2.76 -2.78
C LEU A 163 13.53 2.36 -2.91
N ALA A 164 12.61 3.33 -2.95
CA ALA A 164 11.18 3.11 -3.12
C ALA A 164 10.79 2.75 -4.59
N LEU A 165 11.46 3.34 -5.57
CA LEU A 165 11.24 3.23 -7.02
C LEU A 165 11.62 1.85 -7.60
N SER A 166 12.25 0.98 -6.79
CA SER A 166 12.31 -0.45 -7.11
C SER A 166 10.92 -1.12 -7.22
N GLY A 167 9.83 -0.40 -6.90
CA GLY A 167 8.48 -0.76 -7.36
C GLY A 167 7.31 0.23 -7.16
N THR A 168 7.49 1.51 -6.80
CA THR A 168 6.37 2.48 -6.59
C THR A 168 6.47 3.72 -7.49
N GLY A 169 5.36 4.45 -7.68
CA GLY A 169 5.32 5.77 -8.30
C GLY A 169 5.40 6.86 -7.22
N VAL A 170 6.39 7.74 -7.31
CA VAL A 170 6.66 8.70 -6.24
C VAL A 170 6.69 10.14 -6.79
N HIS A 171 6.25 11.10 -5.97
CA HIS A 171 6.17 12.51 -6.34
C HIS A 171 7.10 13.38 -5.45
N ARG A 172 7.77 14.35 -6.09
CA ARG A 172 8.71 15.27 -5.44
C ARG A 172 8.03 16.63 -5.32
N GLU A 173 8.01 17.19 -4.11
CA GLU A 173 7.40 18.50 -3.86
C GLU A 173 8.35 19.32 -2.98
N ARG A 174 8.48 20.61 -3.26
CA ARG A 174 9.31 21.51 -2.46
C ARG A 174 8.41 22.07 -1.34
N THR A 175 8.93 22.23 -0.12
CA THR A 175 8.16 22.89 0.95
C THR A 175 7.69 24.28 0.48
N PRO A 176 6.43 24.65 0.74
CA PRO A 176 5.90 25.94 0.32
C PRO A 176 6.64 27.11 1.00
N GLU A 177 6.82 28.19 0.24
CA GLU A 177 7.36 29.49 0.69
C GLU A 177 6.54 30.11 1.83
#